data_AF-A0A6L8GD07-F1
#
_entry.id   AF-A0A6L8GD07-F1
#
_cell.length_a   1.000
_cell.length_b   1.000
_cell.length_c   1.000
_cell.angle_alpha   90.00
_cell.angle_beta   90.00
_cell.angle_gamma   90.00
#
_symmetry.space_group_name_H-M   'P 1'
#
loop_
_entity.id
_entity.type
_entity.pdbx_description
1 polymer ?
#
loop_
_entity_poly.entity_id
_entity_poly.type
_entity_poly.pdbx_seq_one_letter_code
_entity_poly.pdbx_strand_id
1 'polypeptide(L)'
;MRSGDEMLKQIVDKSAVDSDFRQQLLADPKSTISGELGITIPDSMNIEVHESDMQTVHLALPPDPNITEEQLEAISAGLCCCW
;
A
#
# COMPACT_ATOMS: atom_id res chain seq x y z
N MET A 1 1.15 11.08 16.74
CA MET A 1 1.64 10.73 15.39
C MET A 1 0.92 9.44 15.05
N ARG A 2 -0.13 9.48 14.23
CA ARG A 2 -0.77 8.24 13.76
C ARG A 2 0.21 7.64 12.77
N SER A 3 0.94 6.61 13.19
CA SER A 3 1.93 5.96 12.33
C SER A 3 1.18 5.35 11.14
N GLY A 4 1.73 5.47 9.92
CA GLY A 4 1.10 4.94 8.70
C GLY A 4 0.71 3.46 8.84
N ASP A 5 1.43 2.72 9.67
CA ASP A 5 1.17 1.33 10.05
C ASP A 5 -0.22 1.10 10.65
N GLU A 6 -0.73 2.00 11.49
CA GLU A 6 -2.07 1.86 12.08
C GLU A 6 -3.15 2.00 11.02
N MET A 7 -2.96 2.94 10.09
CA MET A 7 -3.87 3.17 8.98
C MET A 7 -3.93 1.96 8.05
N LEU A 8 -2.77 1.40 7.70
CA LEU A 8 -2.66 0.19 6.89
C LEU A 8 -3.37 -0.98 7.54
N LYS A 9 -3.16 -1.16 8.85
CA LYS A 9 -3.80 -2.24 9.61
C LYS A 9 -5.33 -2.12 9.60
N GLN A 10 -5.88 -0.91 9.71
CA GLN A 10 -7.32 -0.69 9.62
C GLN A 10 -7.88 -1.04 8.23
N ILE A 11 -7.17 -0.70 7.15
CA ILE A 11 -7.58 -1.05 5.78
C ILE A 11 -7.57 -2.57 5.61
N VAL A 12 -6.52 -3.24 6.06
CA VAL A 12 -6.40 -4.71 5.98
C VAL A 12 -7.52 -5.38 6.76
N ASP A 13 -7.75 -4.97 8.01
CA ASP A 13 -8.79 -5.55 8.86
C ASP A 13 -10.19 -5.38 8.22
N LYS A 14 -10.50 -4.17 7.71
CA LYS A 14 -11.75 -3.90 7.00
C LYS A 14 -11.88 -4.75 5.73
N SER A 15 -10.81 -4.92 4.95
CA SER A 15 -10.82 -5.76 3.74
C SER A 15 -11.02 -7.26 4.04
N ALA A 16 -10.76 -7.70 5.28
CA ALA A 16 -11.00 -9.08 5.70
C ALA A 16 -12.48 -9.33 6.04
N VAL A 17 -13.20 -8.33 6.57
CA VAL A 17 -14.63 -8.45 6.92
C VAL A 17 -15.57 -7.99 5.81
N ASP A 18 -15.15 -7.05 4.96
CA ASP A 18 -15.99 -6.45 3.91
C ASP A 18 -15.48 -6.82 2.51
N SER A 19 -16.22 -7.72 1.86
CA SER A 19 -15.87 -8.24 0.53
C SER A 19 -16.13 -7.26 -0.60
N ASP A 20 -17.02 -6.27 -0.41
CA ASP A 20 -17.26 -5.21 -1.39
C ASP A 20 -16.10 -4.22 -1.35
N PHE A 21 -15.71 -3.81 -0.14
CA PHE A 21 -14.53 -2.99 0.10
C PHE A 21 -13.25 -3.62 -0.47
N ARG A 22 -13.04 -4.92 -0.29
CA ARG A 22 -11.90 -5.64 -0.87
C ARG A 22 -11.87 -5.55 -2.40
N GLN A 23 -13.01 -5.72 -3.05
CA GLN A 23 -13.09 -5.60 -4.51
C GLN A 23 -12.83 -4.18 -4.99
N GLN A 24 -13.35 -3.18 -4.28
CA GLN A 24 -13.08 -1.78 -4.58
C GLN A 24 -11.60 -1.44 -4.38
N LEU A 25 -10.97 -1.97 -3.33
CA LEU A 25 -9.55 -1.77 -3.05
C LEU A 25 -8.65 -2.37 -4.14
N LEU A 26 -9.06 -3.49 -4.74
CA LEU A 26 -8.36 -4.11 -5.88
C LEU A 26 -8.58 -3.36 -7.18
N ALA A 27 -9.77 -2.79 -7.39
CA ALA A 27 -10.10 -2.05 -8.60
C ALA A 27 -9.49 -0.64 -8.63
N ASP A 28 -9.62 0.10 -7.52
CA ASP A 28 -9.08 1.45 -7.36
C ASP A 28 -8.65 1.70 -5.91
N PRO A 29 -7.42 1.31 -5.54
CA PRO A 29 -6.95 1.43 -4.17
C PRO A 29 -6.87 2.88 -3.69
N LYS A 30 -6.50 3.81 -4.58
CA LYS A 30 -6.35 5.23 -4.23
C LYS A 30 -7.69 5.84 -3.83
N SER A 31 -8.71 5.70 -4.66
CA SER A 31 -10.04 6.25 -4.40
C SER A 31 -10.66 5.60 -3.17
N THR A 32 -10.51 4.28 -3.04
CA THR A 32 -11.04 3.50 -1.91
C THR A 32 -10.42 3.94 -0.57
N ILE A 33 -9.08 4.04 -0.50
CA ILE A 33 -8.37 4.49 0.71
C ILE A 33 -8.68 5.95 1.03
N SER A 34 -8.70 6.82 0.01
CA SER A 34 -8.98 8.25 0.18
C SER A 34 -10.39 8.50 0.69
N GLY A 35 -11.38 7.78 0.15
CA GLY A 35 -12.78 7.88 0.57
C GLY A 35 -13.02 7.37 1.99
N GLU A 36 -12.35 6.28 2.38
CA GLU A 36 -12.49 5.70 3.72
C GLU A 36 -11.83 6.52 4.82
N LEU A 37 -10.60 6.96 4.57
CA LEU A 37 -9.78 7.58 5.61
C LEU A 37 -9.79 9.11 5.52
N GLY A 38 -10.43 9.67 4.48
CA GLY A 38 -10.47 11.10 4.24
C GLY A 38 -9.09 11.70 3.96
N ILE A 39 -8.15 10.89 3.48
CA ILE A 39 -6.79 11.33 3.16
C ILE A 39 -6.66 11.62 1.67
N THR A 40 -5.80 12.55 1.30
CA THR A 40 -5.46 12.80 -0.10
C THR A 40 -4.14 12.12 -0.41
N ILE A 41 -4.18 11.13 -1.28
CA ILE A 41 -2.97 10.45 -1.77
C ILE A 41 -2.44 11.24 -2.97
N PRO A 42 -1.17 11.65 -2.97
CA PRO A 42 -0.59 12.40 -4.08
C PRO A 42 -0.53 11.54 -5.36
N ASP A 43 -0.77 12.17 -6.52
CA ASP A 43 -0.74 11.49 -7.83
C ASP A 43 0.60 10.82 -8.13
N SER A 44 1.71 11.35 -7.59
CA SER A 44 3.06 10.81 -7.75
C SER A 44 3.28 9.46 -7.06
N MET A 45 2.41 9.06 -6.14
CA MET A 45 2.49 7.78 -5.44
C MET A 45 1.68 6.74 -6.21
N ASN A 46 2.30 5.62 -6.59
CA ASN A 46 1.56 4.48 -7.13
C ASN A 46 1.23 3.49 -6.00
N ILE A 47 -0.01 3.05 -5.94
CA ILE A 47 -0.46 2.05 -4.96
C ILE A 47 -0.99 0.88 -5.76
N GLU A 48 -0.35 -0.26 -5.60
CA GLU A 48 -0.75 -1.52 -6.23
C GLU A 48 -1.16 -2.48 -5.12
N VAL A 49 -2.36 -3.04 -5.23
CA VAL A 49 -2.89 -3.99 -4.26
C VAL A 49 -2.94 -5.35 -4.93
N HIS A 50 -2.19 -6.29 -4.37
CA HIS A 50 -2.16 -7.67 -4.83
C HIS A 50 -2.81 -8.58 -3.80
N GLU A 51 -3.58 -9.55 -4.28
CA GLU A 51 -4.03 -10.64 -3.44
C GLU A 51 -2.92 -11.66 -3.26
N SER A 52 -2.56 -11.94 -2.02
CA SER A 52 -1.71 -13.08 -1.68
C SER A 52 -2.57 -14.34 -1.71
N ASP A 53 -2.43 -15.13 -2.78
CA ASP A 53 -2.98 -16.49 -2.87
C ASP A 53 -1.97 -17.52 -2.34
N MET A 54 -2.45 -18.71 -1.94
CA MET A 54 -1.60 -19.81 -1.44
C MET A 54 -0.53 -20.28 -2.45
N GLN A 55 -0.67 -19.93 -3.73
CA GLN A 55 0.29 -20.27 -4.78
C GLN A 55 1.15 -19.09 -5.25
N THR A 56 0.89 -17.88 -4.76
CA THR A 56 1.56 -16.66 -5.23
C THR A 56 2.46 -16.09 -4.14
N VAL A 57 3.76 -16.05 -4.41
CA VAL A 57 4.75 -15.40 -3.53
C VAL A 57 5.12 -14.05 -4.14
N HIS A 58 4.79 -12.98 -3.43
CA HIS A 58 5.18 -11.63 -3.79
C HIS A 58 6.61 -11.37 -3.30
N LEU A 59 7.55 -11.25 -4.23
CA LEU A 59 8.94 -10.92 -3.91
C LEU A 59 9.19 -9.45 -4.27
N ALA A 60 9.21 -8.58 -3.27
CA ALA A 60 9.64 -7.21 -3.43
C ALA A 60 11.17 -7.19 -3.62
N LEU A 61 11.63 -6.88 -4.83
CA LEU A 61 13.05 -6.64 -5.06
C LEU A 61 13.39 -5.23 -4.59
N PRO A 62 14.53 -5.04 -3.89
CA PRO A 62 14.99 -3.71 -3.58
C PRO A 62 15.20 -2.91 -4.87
N PRO A 63 15.01 -1.59 -4.82
CA PRO A 63 15.28 -0.72 -5.96
C PRO A 63 16.74 -0.87 -6.43
N ASP A 64 16.98 -0.56 -7.71
CA ASP A 64 18.27 -0.73 -8.38
C ASP A 64 19.44 -0.20 -7.53
N PRO A 65 20.54 -0.94 -7.34
CA PRO A 65 21.64 -0.51 -6.47
C PRO A 65 22.37 0.76 -6.96
N ASN A 66 22.07 1.27 -8.16
CA ASN A 66 22.60 2.53 -8.68
C ASN A 66 21.67 3.74 -8.44
N ILE A 67 20.61 3.58 -7.65
CA ILE A 67 19.84 4.73 -7.14
C ILE A 67 20.76 5.66 -6.34
N THR A 68 20.69 6.95 -6.63
CA THR A 68 21.42 7.98 -5.89
C THR A 68 20.89 8.08 -4.46
N GLU A 69 21.71 8.57 -3.51
CA GLU A 69 21.28 8.78 -2.12
C GLU A 69 19.97 9.58 -2.02
N GLU A 70 19.74 10.53 -2.93
CA GLU A 70 18.48 11.29 -3.04
C GLU A 70 17.27 10.42 -3.39
N GLN A 71 17.43 9.39 -4.23
CA GLN A 71 16.36 8.45 -4.55
C GLN A 71 16.14 7.43 -3.44
N LEU A 72 17.18 7.11 -2.67
CA LEU A 72 17.12 6.19 -1.54
C LEU A 72 16.33 6.79 -0.36
N GLU A 73 16.51 8.10 -0.12
CA GLU A 73 15.71 8.86 0.86
C GLU A 73 14.24 9.01 0.45
N ALA A 74 13.93 9.01 -0.85
CA ALA A 74 12.54 9.01 -1.34
C ALA A 74 11.84 7.65 -1.12
N ILE A 75 12.61 6.57 -1.03
CA ILE A 75 12.10 5.18 -0.84
C ILE A 75 12.04 4.83 0.65
N SER A 76 12.95 5.37 1.47
CA SER A 76 13.04 5.10 2.92
C SER A 76 11.87 5.69 3.74
N ALA A 77 11.02 6.51 3.13
CA ALA A 77 9.79 7.03 3.73
C ALA A 77 8.66 5.98 3.91
N GLY A 78 8.94 4.70 3.61
CA GLY A 78 8.37 3.58 4.35
C GLY A 78 6.85 3.39 4.22
N LEU A 79 6.44 2.76 3.12
CA LEU A 79 5.18 2.00 3.05
C LEU A 79 5.40 0.68 2.30
N CYS A 80 6.49 -0.03 2.62
CA CYS A 80 6.68 -1.40 2.16
C CYS A 80 5.94 -2.35 3.12
N CYS A 81 4.65 -2.59 2.84
CA CYS A 81 3.83 -3.56 3.56
C CYS A 81 4.12 -4.98 3.07
N CYS A 82 5.36 -5.44 3.20
CA CYS A 82 5.61 -6.88 3.17
C CYS A 82 5.46 -7.38 4.60
N TRP A 83 4.34 -8.08 4.87
CA TRP A 83 4.16 -8.87 6.09
C TRP A 83 5.16 -10.03 6.09
#